data_AF-R7EVH5-F1
#
_entry.id   AF-R7EVH5-F1
#
_cell.length_a   1.000
_cell.length_b   1.000
_cell.length_c   1.000
_cell.angle_alpha   90.00
_cell.angle_beta   90.00
_cell.angle_gamma   90.00
#
_symmetry.space_group_name_H-M   'P 1'
#
loop_
_entity.id
_entity.type
_entity.pdbx_description
1 polymer ?
#
loop_
_entity_poly.entity_id
_entity_poly.type
_entity_poly.pdbx_seq_one_letter_code
_entity_poly.pdbx_strand_id
1 'polypeptide(L)'
;MGRRTKVRVVKNKVAPPFTRCEFDMLYGKGISRAGELLDYATEFDIIQKSGAWYSYKGSKLGQGRDAVRKVIDDNPELFDELDVQVRAKLFPEKAAKEEQQQTPEEPEAETKAETKKGRKKADKEQAAEEQANMFDELPEADSDLNLTDNF
;
A
#
# COMPACT_ATOMS: atom_id res chain seq x y z
N MET A 1 2.44 17.14 -19.92
CA MET A 1 1.47 17.87 -20.77
C MET A 1 0.51 16.86 -21.37
N GLY A 2 -0.80 17.11 -21.25
CA GLY A 2 -1.85 16.24 -21.77
C GLY A 2 -3.12 17.03 -22.06
N ARG A 3 -4.13 16.38 -22.62
CA ARG A 3 -5.46 16.95 -22.86
C ARG A 3 -6.52 16.15 -22.12
N ARG A 4 -7.53 16.83 -21.58
CA ARG A 4 -8.74 16.20 -21.06
C ARG A 4 -9.69 15.92 -22.22
N THR A 5 -10.00 14.65 -22.45
CA THR A 5 -10.82 14.17 -23.56
C THR A 5 -12.16 13.69 -23.02
N LYS A 6 -13.25 14.07 -23.69
CA LYS A 6 -14.60 13.63 -23.37
C LYS A 6 -15.09 12.71 -24.48
N VAL A 7 -15.55 11.52 -24.12
CA VAL A 7 -16.09 10.52 -25.05
C VAL A 7 -17.56 10.28 -24.72
N ARG A 8 -18.41 10.22 -25.75
CA ARG A 8 -19.85 9.91 -25.62
C ARG A 8 -20.18 8.70 -26.45
N VAL A 9 -20.85 7.72 -25.84
CA VAL A 9 -21.30 6.51 -26.54
C VAL A 9 -22.60 6.83 -27.29
N VAL A 10 -22.53 6.98 -28.61
CA VAL A 10 -23.69 7.38 -29.44
C VAL A 10 -24.63 6.21 -29.75
N LYS A 11 -24.11 4.99 -29.88
CA LYS A 11 -24.89 3.79 -30.17
C LYS A 11 -24.37 2.65 -29.30
N ASN A 12 -25.22 2.14 -28.41
CA ASN A 12 -24.93 0.98 -27.57
C ASN A 12 -26.12 0.02 -27.64
N LYS A 13 -25.87 -1.26 -27.89
CA LYS A 13 -26.90 -2.33 -27.97
C LYS A 13 -26.91 -3.21 -26.72
N VAL A 14 -25.90 -3.13 -25.87
CA VAL A 14 -25.70 -4.01 -24.70
C VAL A 14 -26.06 -3.30 -23.39
N ALA A 15 -25.88 -1.99 -23.32
CA ALA A 15 -26.20 -1.18 -22.15
C ALA A 15 -26.83 0.15 -22.58
N PRO A 16 -27.26 1.01 -21.64
CA PRO A 16 -27.87 2.30 -21.95
C PRO A 16 -26.99 3.14 -22.89
N PRO A 17 -27.56 3.72 -23.95
CA PRO A 17 -26.83 4.63 -24.83
C PRO A 17 -26.62 6.00 -24.17
N PHE A 18 -25.74 6.81 -24.75
CA PHE A 18 -25.44 8.21 -24.39
C PHE A 18 -24.68 8.47 -23.09
N THR A 19 -24.11 7.44 -22.48
CA THR A 19 -23.15 7.61 -21.37
C THR A 19 -21.92 8.39 -21.82
N ARG A 20 -21.42 9.26 -20.93
CA ARG A 20 -20.23 10.08 -21.13
C ARG A 20 -19.11 9.57 -20.22
N CYS A 21 -17.89 9.56 -20.73
CA CYS A 21 -16.68 9.28 -19.96
C CYS A 21 -15.70 10.42 -20.22
N GLU A 22 -15.02 10.87 -19.16
CA GLU A 22 -13.96 11.87 -19.26
C GLU A 22 -12.67 11.27 -18.75
N PHE A 23 -11.59 11.46 -19.50
CA PHE A 23 -10.27 10.99 -19.09
C PHE A 23 -9.16 11.89 -19.60
N ASP A 24 -8.00 11.79 -18.94
CA ASP A 24 -6.80 12.49 -19.37
C ASP A 24 -6.01 11.66 -20.37
N MET A 25 -5.73 12.27 -21.52
CA MET A 25 -4.84 11.73 -22.54
C MET A 25 -3.47 12.39 -22.41
N LEU A 26 -2.47 11.60 -22.00
CA LEU A 26 -1.07 12.04 -22.00
C LEU A 26 -0.41 11.74 -23.34
N TYR A 27 0.34 12.70 -23.87
CA TYR A 27 1.18 12.46 -25.03
C TYR A 27 2.31 11.47 -24.66
N GLY A 28 2.52 10.46 -25.50
CA GLY A 28 3.56 9.43 -25.31
C GLY A 28 3.18 8.24 -24.42
N LYS A 29 2.31 8.43 -23.41
CA LYS A 29 1.80 7.34 -22.56
C LYS A 29 0.38 6.86 -22.94
N GLY A 30 -0.40 7.69 -23.64
CA GLY A 30 -1.79 7.38 -24.00
C GLY A 30 -2.77 7.66 -22.87
N ILE A 31 -3.74 6.76 -22.69
CA ILE A 31 -4.84 6.91 -21.71
C ILE A 31 -4.30 6.69 -20.29
N SER A 32 -4.63 7.61 -19.40
CA SER A 32 -4.20 7.60 -18.01
C SER A 32 -5.11 6.75 -17.11
N ARG A 33 -4.88 5.43 -17.06
CA ARG A 33 -5.64 4.54 -16.17
C ARG A 33 -5.58 4.93 -14.69
N ALA A 34 -4.40 5.26 -14.18
CA ALA A 34 -4.22 5.72 -12.79
C ALA A 34 -4.97 7.04 -12.48
N GLY A 35 -5.10 7.91 -13.49
CA GLY A 35 -5.82 9.18 -13.35
C GLY A 35 -7.33 8.98 -13.26
N GLU A 36 -7.89 8.15 -14.14
CA GLU A 36 -9.31 7.78 -14.10
C GLU A 36 -9.66 7.06 -12.79
N LEU A 37 -8.80 6.13 -12.36
CA LEU A 37 -8.99 5.39 -11.11
C LEU A 37 -9.04 6.33 -9.90
N LEU A 38 -8.16 7.34 -9.85
CA LEU A 38 -8.15 8.33 -8.78
C LEU A 38 -9.43 9.18 -8.75
N ASP A 39 -9.92 9.60 -9.93
CA ASP A 39 -11.14 10.40 -10.03
C ASP A 39 -12.35 9.58 -9.52
N TYR A 40 -12.49 8.32 -9.95
CA TYR A 40 -13.53 7.42 -9.44
C TYR A 40 -13.37 7.09 -7.95
N ALA A 41 -12.15 6.80 -7.50
CA ALA A 41 -11.89 6.48 -6.09
C ALA A 41 -12.20 7.66 -5.16
N THR A 42 -12.05 8.90 -5.64
CA THR A 42 -12.47 10.10 -4.90
C THR A 42 -13.99 10.26 -4.93
N GLU A 43 -14.64 10.01 -6.06
CA GLU A 43 -16.10 10.07 -6.18
C GLU A 43 -16.81 9.03 -5.30
N PHE A 44 -16.20 7.86 -5.11
CA PHE A 44 -16.70 6.80 -4.24
C PHE A 44 -16.18 6.89 -2.79
N ASP A 45 -15.52 7.99 -2.40
CA ASP A 45 -14.96 8.20 -1.05
C ASP A 45 -14.00 7.09 -0.56
N ILE A 46 -13.39 6.33 -1.47
CA ILE A 46 -12.36 5.33 -1.14
C ILE A 46 -11.06 6.04 -0.76
N ILE A 47 -10.73 7.11 -1.49
CA ILE A 47 -9.62 8.00 -1.19
C ILE A 47 -10.19 9.28 -0.58
N GLN A 48 -9.67 9.63 0.59
CA GLN A 48 -10.09 10.81 1.33
C GLN A 48 -9.28 12.02 0.86
N LYS A 49 -9.99 13.07 0.43
CA LYS A 49 -9.38 14.32 -0.03
C LYS A 49 -9.46 15.39 1.07
N SER A 50 -8.32 15.72 1.66
CA SER A 50 -8.18 16.79 2.65
C SER A 50 -7.56 18.02 1.99
N GLY A 51 -8.41 18.82 1.33
CA GLY A 51 -7.97 20.00 0.57
C GLY A 51 -7.11 19.63 -0.63
N ALA A 52 -5.80 19.92 -0.55
CA ALA A 52 -4.82 19.54 -1.57
C ALA A 52 -4.18 18.16 -1.33
N TRP A 53 -4.44 17.52 -0.19
CA TRP A 53 -3.86 16.24 0.21
C TRP A 53 -4.79 15.07 -0.07
N TYR A 54 -4.22 13.95 -0.49
CA TYR A 54 -4.93 12.68 -0.68
C TYR A 54 -4.43 11.64 0.34
N SER A 55 -5.37 10.96 0.99
CA SER A 55 -5.09 9.91 1.97
C SER A 55 -5.85 8.63 1.64
N TYR A 56 -5.19 7.49 1.79
CA TYR A 56 -5.76 6.16 1.57
C TYR A 56 -5.44 5.27 2.77
N LYS A 57 -6.47 4.66 3.37
CA LYS A 57 -6.35 3.78 4.56
C LYS A 57 -5.45 4.36 5.68
N GLY A 58 -5.49 5.68 5.90
CA GLY A 58 -4.66 6.38 6.89
C GLY A 58 -3.25 6.76 6.44
N SER A 59 -2.78 6.27 5.28
CA SER A 59 -1.52 6.67 4.67
C SER A 59 -1.70 7.87 3.75
N LYS A 60 -0.80 8.86 3.83
CA LYS A 60 -0.81 10.04 2.96
C LYS A 60 -0.15 9.68 1.62
N LEU A 61 -0.90 9.73 0.52
CA LEU A 61 -0.40 9.42 -0.82
C LEU A 61 0.37 10.60 -1.43
N GLY A 62 -0.02 11.83 -1.11
CA GLY A 62 0.68 13.02 -1.56
C GLY A 62 -0.22 14.23 -1.77
N GLN A 63 0.38 15.28 -2.31
CA GLN A 63 -0.28 16.54 -2.60
C GLN A 63 -0.58 16.67 -4.10
N GLY A 64 -1.84 16.95 -4.44
CA GLY A 64 -2.26 17.18 -5.82
C GLY A 64 -2.40 15.91 -6.65
N ARG A 65 -3.07 16.04 -7.80
CA ARG A 65 -3.45 14.91 -8.66
C ARG A 65 -2.26 14.21 -9.30
N ASP A 66 -1.27 14.98 -9.77
CA ASP A 66 -0.11 14.45 -10.48
C ASP A 66 0.84 13.65 -9.58
N ALA A 67 0.96 13.99 -8.30
CA ALA A 67 1.77 13.23 -7.35
C ALA A 67 1.14 11.87 -7.05
N VAL A 68 -0.15 11.86 -6.74
CA VAL A 68 -0.88 10.62 -6.43
C VAL A 68 -0.92 9.69 -7.63
N ARG A 69 -1.11 10.23 -8.83
CA ARG A 69 -1.04 9.45 -10.06
C ARG A 69 0.29 8.72 -10.20
N LYS A 70 1.42 9.36 -9.90
CA LYS A 70 2.74 8.72 -9.94
C LYS A 70 2.85 7.62 -8.90
N VAL A 71 2.39 7.88 -7.66
CA VAL A 71 2.40 6.87 -6.59
C VAL A 71 1.60 5.62 -6.97
N ILE A 72 0.47 5.81 -7.65
CA ILE A 72 -0.35 4.70 -8.16
C ILE A 72 0.34 3.98 -9.34
N ASP A 73 0.96 4.73 -10.27
CA ASP A 73 1.75 4.14 -11.38
C ASP A 73 2.98 3.35 -10.86
N ASP A 74 3.59 3.79 -9.75
CA ASP A 74 4.79 3.18 -9.17
C ASP A 74 4.47 1.93 -8.31
N ASN A 75 3.25 1.83 -7.75
CA ASN A 75 2.82 0.73 -6.89
C ASN A 75 1.62 -0.02 -7.51
N PRO A 76 1.87 -1.10 -8.29
CA PRO A 76 0.79 -1.84 -8.95
C PRO A 76 -0.14 -2.55 -7.96
N GLU A 77 0.34 -2.95 -6.78
CA GLU A 77 -0.48 -3.56 -5.73
C GLU A 77 -1.60 -2.60 -5.26
N LEU A 78 -1.26 -1.33 -5.05
CA LEU A 78 -2.22 -0.30 -4.66
C LEU A 78 -3.22 0.01 -5.79
N PHE A 79 -2.79 -0.10 -7.05
CA PHE A 79 -3.67 0.05 -8.20
C PHE A 79 -4.73 -1.05 -8.24
N ASP A 80 -4.34 -2.31 -8.07
CA ASP A 80 -5.25 -3.46 -8.12
C ASP A 80 -6.25 -3.44 -6.96
N GLU A 81 -5.80 -3.10 -5.74
CA GLU A 81 -6.70 -2.94 -4.58
C GLU A 81 -7.77 -1.88 -4.83
N LEU A 82 -7.39 -0.74 -5.41
CA LEU A 82 -8.33 0.35 -5.73
C LEU A 82 -9.27 -0.04 -6.88
N ASP A 83 -8.76 -0.70 -7.92
CA ASP A 83 -9.57 -1.16 -9.05
C ASP A 83 -10.65 -2.15 -8.61
N VAL A 84 -10.32 -3.12 -7.75
CA VAL A 84 -11.29 -4.06 -7.17
C VAL A 84 -12.36 -3.33 -6.36
N GLN A 85 -11.98 -2.41 -5.48
CA GLN A 85 -12.94 -1.65 -4.66
C GLN A 85 -13.85 -0.75 -5.50
N VAL A 86 -13.31 -0.10 -6.53
CA VAL A 86 -14.07 0.74 -7.45
C VAL A 86 -15.04 -0.10 -8.29
N ARG A 87 -14.61 -1.24 -8.82
CA ARG A 87 -15.47 -2.16 -9.57
C ARG A 87 -16.58 -2.76 -8.73
N ALA A 88 -16.29 -3.12 -7.48
CA ALA A 88 -17.29 -3.65 -6.55
C ALA A 88 -18.43 -2.64 -6.32
N LYS A 89 -18.11 -1.34 -6.24
CA LYS A 89 -19.12 -0.27 -6.11
C LYS A 89 -19.89 0.00 -7.40
N LEU A 90 -19.23 -0.09 -8.57
CA LEU A 90 -19.85 0.12 -9.88
C LEU A 90 -20.77 -1.03 -10.31
N PHE A 91 -20.38 -2.26 -9.99
CA PHE A 91 -21.09 -3.48 -10.41
C PHE A 91 -21.41 -4.37 -9.21
N PRO A 92 -22.34 -3.96 -8.33
CA PRO A 92 -22.69 -4.73 -7.13
C PRO A 92 -23.19 -6.15 -7.47
N GLU A 93 -23.82 -6.34 -8.63
CA GLU A 93 -24.34 -7.65 -9.05
C GLU A 93 -23.27 -8.63 -9.55
N LYS A 94 -22.07 -8.16 -9.94
CA LYS A 94 -20.96 -9.01 -10.36
C LYS A 94 -20.02 -9.38 -9.22
N ALA A 95 -19.86 -8.50 -8.22
CA ALA A 95 -19.03 -8.79 -7.04
C ALA A 95 -19.53 -10.03 -6.26
N ALA A 96 -20.86 -10.23 -6.19
CA ALA A 96 -21.47 -11.41 -5.58
C ALA A 96 -21.14 -12.75 -6.29
N LYS A 97 -20.57 -12.71 -7.51
CA LYS A 97 -20.11 -13.90 -8.23
C LYS A 97 -18.60 -14.13 -8.12
N GLU A 98 -17.83 -13.13 -7.74
CA GLU A 98 -16.36 -13.24 -7.65
C GLU A 98 -15.90 -13.76 -6.27
N GLU A 99 -16.70 -13.60 -5.21
CA GLU A 99 -16.43 -14.22 -3.90
C GLU A 99 -16.48 -15.75 -3.91
N GLN A 100 -17.02 -16.39 -4.95
CA GLN A 100 -17.11 -17.85 -5.05
C GLN A 100 -15.92 -18.53 -5.75
N GLN A 101 -14.88 -17.78 -6.18
CA GLN A 101 -13.72 -18.35 -6.89
C GLN A 101 -12.36 -18.06 -6.23
N GLN A 102 -12.33 -17.66 -4.97
CA GLN A 102 -11.10 -17.68 -4.16
C GLN A 102 -11.35 -18.40 -2.84
N THR A 103 -11.52 -19.72 -2.92
CA THR A 103 -11.06 -20.61 -1.85
C THR A 103 -9.58 -20.88 -2.13
N PRO A 104 -8.66 -20.64 -1.19
CA PRO A 104 -7.24 -20.94 -1.36
C PRO A 104 -7.05 -22.45 -1.49
N GLU A 105 -6.62 -22.92 -2.66
CA GLU A 105 -5.93 -24.22 -2.75
C GLU A 105 -4.48 -23.99 -2.30
N GLU A 106 -4.22 -24.20 -1.02
CA GLU A 106 -2.93 -24.76 -0.61
C GLU A 106 -2.83 -26.18 -1.19
N PRO A 107 -1.67 -26.56 -1.76
CA PRO A 107 -1.24 -27.93 -1.69
C PRO A 107 0.06 -28.01 -0.87
N GLU A 108 -0.08 -28.36 0.40
CA GLU A 108 0.98 -29.10 1.11
C GLU A 108 0.94 -30.59 0.71
N ALA A 109 2.14 -31.21 0.74
CA ALA A 109 2.47 -32.64 0.66
C ALA A 109 2.46 -33.29 -0.75
N GLU A 110 3.51 -33.99 -1.18
CA GLU A 110 4.06 -35.17 -0.50
C GLU A 110 5.59 -35.28 -0.43
N THR A 111 5.99 -35.74 0.75
CA THR A 111 7.26 -36.29 1.23
C THR A 111 7.70 -37.60 0.55
N LYS A 112 9.02 -37.84 0.51
CA LYS A 112 9.76 -39.08 0.87
C LYS A 112 11.20 -38.97 0.30
N ALA A 113 12.31 -39.35 0.93
CA ALA A 113 12.61 -40.11 2.15
C ALA A 113 14.11 -39.86 2.49
N GLU A 114 14.49 -39.64 3.76
CA GLU A 114 15.21 -40.63 4.62
C GLU A 114 16.74 -40.74 4.36
N THR A 115 17.69 -40.83 5.30
CA THR A 115 17.77 -41.01 6.76
C THR A 115 19.23 -40.73 7.21
N LYS A 116 19.40 -40.48 8.52
CA LYS A 116 20.55 -40.80 9.42
C LYS A 116 21.24 -39.56 10.00
N LYS A 117 21.54 -39.46 11.30
CA LYS A 117 21.32 -40.32 12.47
C LYS A 117 21.91 -39.60 13.69
N GLY A 118 21.13 -39.49 14.77
CA GLY A 118 21.63 -39.44 16.14
C GLY A 118 21.94 -38.05 16.70
N ARG A 119 21.82 -37.79 17.99
CA ARG A 119 21.39 -38.62 19.14
C ARG A 119 21.32 -37.66 20.35
N LYS A 120 20.21 -37.75 21.10
CA LYS A 120 20.04 -37.49 22.55
C LYS A 120 20.55 -36.13 23.13
N LYS A 121 19.67 -35.26 23.65
CA LYS A 121 18.97 -35.34 24.97
C LYS A 121 19.98 -35.33 26.13
N ALA A 122 20.02 -34.22 26.89
CA ALA A 122 19.91 -34.14 28.35
C ALA A 122 20.67 -32.94 28.96
N ASP A 123 20.10 -32.43 30.06
CA ASP A 123 20.68 -31.61 31.14
C ASP A 123 21.15 -30.18 30.80
N LYS A 124 20.56 -29.10 31.36
CA LYS A 124 20.41 -28.72 32.78
C LYS A 124 21.77 -28.41 33.42
N GLU A 125 21.88 -27.18 33.94
CA GLU A 125 22.94 -26.72 34.84
C GLU A 125 24.37 -26.75 34.27
N GLN A 126 24.89 -25.59 33.85
CA GLN A 126 26.17 -25.03 34.34
C GLN A 126 26.63 -23.85 33.46
N ALA A 127 27.29 -22.88 34.11
CA ALA A 127 27.91 -21.64 33.60
C ALA A 127 26.91 -20.51 33.22
N ALA A 128 26.49 -19.59 34.10
CA ALA A 128 27.18 -19.03 35.26
C ALA A 128 28.60 -18.56 34.96
N GLU A 129 28.80 -17.81 33.87
CA GLU A 129 30.03 -17.02 33.65
C GLU A 129 29.88 -16.06 32.45
N GLU A 130 28.92 -15.14 32.50
CA GLU A 130 29.02 -13.89 31.72
C GLU A 130 28.42 -12.69 32.47
N GLN A 131 28.23 -12.84 33.79
CA GLN A 131 28.05 -11.75 34.76
C GLN A 131 29.40 -11.10 35.11
N ALA A 132 30.20 -10.77 34.10
CA ALA A 132 31.53 -10.17 34.27
C ALA A 132 31.71 -8.82 33.55
N ASN A 133 30.61 -8.16 33.14
CA ASN A 133 30.62 -6.74 32.78
C ASN A 133 29.89 -5.91 33.85
N MET A 134 30.22 -6.16 35.11
CA MET A 134 29.95 -5.28 36.25
C MET A 134 31.30 -4.79 36.78
N PHE A 135 31.73 -3.60 36.37
CA PHE A 135 32.72 -2.82 37.11
C PHE A 135 32.57 -1.32 36.78
N ASP A 136 32.16 -0.55 37.79
CA ASP A 136 32.20 0.93 37.96
C ASP A 136 31.54 1.81 36.88
N GLU A 137 30.41 2.49 37.09
CA GLU A 137 30.08 3.43 38.19
C GLU A 137 31.21 4.46 38.40
N LEU A 138 31.21 5.59 37.68
CA LEU A 138 30.80 6.94 38.15
C LEU A 138 31.50 8.00 37.24
N PRO A 139 31.21 9.32 37.33
CA PRO A 139 29.96 10.01 37.61
C PRO A 139 29.68 11.17 36.62
N GLU A 140 28.46 11.69 36.65
CA GLU A 140 28.11 13.02 36.15
C GLU A 140 28.94 14.10 36.88
N ALA A 141 29.47 15.06 36.13
CA ALA A 141 30.12 16.25 36.66
C ALA A 141 29.40 17.50 36.14
N ASP A 142 28.36 17.91 36.85
CA ASP A 142 27.96 19.31 36.94
C ASP A 142 28.67 19.94 38.15
N SER A 143 29.46 20.99 37.92
CA SER A 143 29.57 22.16 38.81
C SER A 143 30.49 23.23 38.22
N ASP A 144 29.82 24.21 37.61
CA ASP A 144 29.97 25.64 37.91
C ASP A 144 31.19 26.48 37.46
N LEU A 145 30.79 27.62 36.87
CA LEU A 145 31.38 28.98 36.91
C LEU A 145 32.48 29.36 35.91
N ASN A 146 32.07 30.16 34.91
CA ASN A 146 32.46 31.57 34.71
C ASN A 146 31.71 32.07 33.46
N LEU A 147 30.58 32.79 33.57
CA LEU A 147 30.51 34.23 33.82
C LEU A 147 31.70 35.02 33.25
N THR A 148 31.65 35.31 31.96
CA THR A 148 32.02 36.64 31.44
C THR A 148 31.24 36.93 30.16
N ASP A 149 30.49 38.02 30.22
CA ASP A 149 29.98 38.81 29.12
C ASP A 149 30.87 38.79 27.86
N ASN A 150 30.22 38.74 26.69
CA ASN A 150 30.64 39.62 25.62
C ASN A 150 29.41 40.15 24.87
N PHE A 151 29.27 41.46 24.99
CA PHE A 151 28.47 42.37 24.18
C PHE A 151 28.62 42.13 22.68
#